data_AF-A0A9X0YJI4-F1
#
_entry.id   AF-A0A9X0YJI4-F1
#
_cell.length_a   1.000
_cell.length_b   1.000
_cell.length_c   1.000
_cell.angle_alpha   90.00
_cell.angle_beta   90.00
_cell.angle_gamma   90.00
#
_symmetry.space_group_name_H-M   'P 1'
#
loop_
_entity.id
_entity.type
_entity.pdbx_description
1 polymer ?
#
loop_
_entity_poly.entity_id
_entity_poly.type
_entity_poly.pdbx_seq_one_letter_code
_entity_poly.pdbx_strand_id
1 'polypeptide(L)'
;MVLMDGWSRYQNYKRAKDQFFEYGFRKRIAANYIISKCQREAAIVAASELGLEEKVSRYYEHCGVKWYHYVPYFMVKDPFFLFRKTFWSRTFLEGNYTPKFNYKKLQLELAS
;
A
#
# COMPACT_ATOMS: atom_id res chain seq x y z
N MET A 1 -9.70 3.12 -17.53
CA MET A 1 -8.60 3.66 -16.71
C MET A 1 -8.92 3.64 -15.21
N VAL A 2 -10.11 4.04 -14.77
CA VAL A 2 -10.54 4.03 -13.34
C VAL A 2 -10.56 2.62 -12.72
N LEU A 3 -11.02 1.60 -13.45
CA LEU A 3 -11.10 0.22 -12.96
C LEU A 3 -9.72 -0.41 -12.69
N MET A 4 -8.70 -0.05 -13.48
CA MET A 4 -7.33 -0.56 -13.32
C MET A 4 -6.64 0.06 -12.10
N ASP A 5 -6.93 1.33 -11.82
CA ASP A 5 -6.43 2.00 -10.62
C ASP A 5 -7.04 1.40 -9.34
N GLY A 6 -8.35 1.12 -9.34
CA GLY A 6 -9.03 0.45 -8.23
C GLY A 6 -8.53 -0.98 -7.99
N TRP A 7 -8.28 -1.73 -9.07
CA TRP A 7 -7.72 -3.08 -8.97
C TRP A 7 -6.34 -3.10 -8.33
N SER A 8 -5.42 -2.24 -8.77
CA SER A 8 -4.07 -2.13 -8.20
C SER A 8 -4.09 -1.81 -6.71
N ARG A 9 -4.97 -0.89 -6.28
CA ARG A 9 -5.20 -0.59 -4.85
C ARG A 9 -5.66 -1.81 -4.06
N TYR A 10 -6.63 -2.55 -4.58
CA TYR A 10 -7.17 -3.72 -3.92
C TYR A 10 -6.14 -4.84 -3.78
N GLN A 11 -5.29 -5.06 -4.79
CA GLN A 11 -4.20 -6.03 -4.72
C GLN A 11 -3.14 -5.62 -3.70
N ASN A 12 -2.77 -4.34 -3.66
CA ASN A 12 -1.85 -3.80 -2.67
C ASN A 12 -2.39 -3.90 -1.23
N TYR A 13 -3.68 -3.62 -1.02
CA TYR A 13 -4.35 -3.77 0.26
C TYR A 13 -4.27 -5.22 0.76
N LYS A 14 -4.63 -6.20 -0.07
CA LYS A 14 -4.56 -7.62 0.31
C LYS A 14 -3.14 -8.04 0.71
N ARG A 15 -2.14 -7.63 -0.07
CA ARG A 15 -0.73 -7.95 0.20
C ARG A 15 -0.23 -7.26 1.47
N ALA A 16 -0.54 -5.98 1.65
CA ALA A 16 -0.14 -5.23 2.83
C ALA A 16 -0.75 -5.85 4.10
N LYS A 17 -2.03 -6.22 4.04
CA LYS A 17 -2.75 -6.86 5.14
C LYS A 17 -2.12 -8.19 5.52
N ASP A 18 -1.79 -9.05 4.55
CA ASP A 18 -1.11 -10.34 4.82
C ASP A 18 0.24 -10.12 5.50
N GLN A 19 1.03 -9.18 4.98
CA GLN A 19 2.36 -8.90 5.52
C GLN A 19 2.30 -8.30 6.92
N PHE A 20 1.35 -7.39 7.18
CA PHE A 20 1.15 -6.80 8.50
C PHE A 20 0.56 -7.79 9.50
N PHE A 21 -0.31 -8.71 9.06
CA PHE A 21 -0.88 -9.75 9.90
C PHE A 21 0.18 -10.79 10.30
N GLU A 22 0.99 -11.26 9.34
CA GLU A 22 2.01 -12.30 9.58
C GLU A 22 3.20 -11.79 10.39
N TYR A 23 3.63 -10.54 10.17
CA TYR A 23 4.89 -10.03 10.72
C TYR A 23 4.75 -8.84 11.68
N GLY A 24 3.54 -8.31 11.85
CA GLY A 24 3.30 -7.06 12.55
C GLY A 24 3.87 -5.84 11.81
N PHE A 25 4.00 -4.72 12.53
CA PHE A 25 4.60 -3.52 11.96
C PHE A 25 6.11 -3.69 11.74
N ARG A 26 6.53 -3.64 10.47
CA ARG A 26 7.95 -3.54 10.09
C ARG A 26 8.14 -2.41 9.08
N LYS A 27 9.15 -1.57 9.31
CA LYS A 27 9.50 -0.45 8.43
C LYS A 27 9.71 -0.88 6.97
N ARG A 28 10.33 -2.04 6.74
CA ARG A 28 10.56 -2.60 5.39
C ARG A 28 9.26 -2.94 4.66
N ILE A 29 8.22 -3.37 5.38
CA ILE A 29 6.92 -3.68 4.78
C ILE A 29 6.25 -2.36 4.38
N ALA A 30 6.18 -1.39 5.31
CA ALA A 30 5.61 -0.06 5.02
C ALA A 30 6.37 0.67 3.89
N ALA A 31 7.71 0.53 3.81
CA ALA A 31 8.52 1.11 2.75
C ALA A 31 8.11 0.66 1.34
N ASN A 32 7.60 -0.56 1.17
CA ASN A 32 7.17 -1.06 -0.14
C ASN A 32 5.98 -0.27 -0.71
N TYR A 33 5.20 0.36 0.16
CA TYR A 33 3.96 1.06 -0.19
C TYR A 33 4.09 2.58 -0.13
N ILE A 34 5.30 3.11 0.09
CA ILE A 34 5.51 4.56 0.28
C ILE A 34 5.45 5.36 -1.02
N ILE A 35 5.59 4.70 -2.17
CA ILE A 35 5.90 5.31 -3.46
C ILE A 35 4.73 6.17 -3.97
N SER A 36 3.51 5.64 -4.00
CA SER A 36 2.32 6.36 -4.50
C SER A 36 1.29 6.58 -3.41
N LYS A 37 0.45 7.62 -3.57
CA LYS A 37 -0.65 7.91 -2.64
C LYS A 37 -1.58 6.70 -2.48
N CYS A 38 -1.96 6.07 -3.58
CA CYS A 38 -2.83 4.90 -3.60
C CYS A 38 -2.23 3.69 -2.88
N GLN A 39 -0.91 3.47 -2.98
CA GLN A 39 -0.22 2.42 -2.20
C GLN A 39 -0.19 2.76 -0.71
N ARG A 40 0.08 4.02 -0.35
CA ARG A 40 0.08 4.47 1.06
C ARG A 40 -1.28 4.33 1.69
N GLU A 41 -2.34 4.76 1.00
CA GLU A 41 -3.72 4.60 1.46
C GLU A 41 -4.07 3.13 1.64
N ALA A 42 -3.76 2.27 0.66
CA ALA A 42 -4.01 0.83 0.78
C ALA A 42 -3.29 0.21 2.00
N ALA A 43 -2.05 0.63 2.27
CA ALA A 43 -1.29 0.16 3.43
C ALA A 43 -1.83 0.71 4.77
N ILE A 44 -2.27 1.98 4.81
CA ILE A 44 -2.88 2.59 6.01
C ILE A 44 -4.20 1.87 6.33
N VAL A 45 -5.07 1.66 5.35
CA VAL A 45 -6.34 0.94 5.54
C VAL A 45 -6.09 -0.49 6.03
N ALA A 46 -5.16 -1.21 5.40
CA ALA A 46 -4.78 -2.55 5.85
C ALA A 46 -4.22 -2.56 7.29
N ALA A 47 -3.44 -1.55 7.67
CA ALA A 47 -2.89 -1.41 9.01
C ALA A 47 -3.96 -1.01 10.04
N SER A 48 -4.94 -0.18 9.66
CA SER A 48 -6.06 0.25 10.51
C SER A 48 -6.90 -0.94 10.97
N GLU A 49 -7.21 -1.85 10.06
CA GLU A 49 -7.93 -3.10 10.39
C GLU A 49 -7.15 -4.03 11.35
N LEU A 50 -5.84 -3.82 11.50
CA LEU A 50 -4.96 -4.60 12.38
C LEU A 50 -4.51 -3.80 13.62
N GLY A 51 -5.01 -2.57 13.83
CA GLY A 51 -4.59 -1.70 14.94
C GLY A 51 -3.14 -1.19 14.83
N LEU A 52 -2.55 -1.19 13.64
CA LEU A 52 -1.17 -0.77 13.37
C LEU A 52 -1.06 0.59 12.67
N GLU A 53 -2.19 1.26 12.45
CA GLU A 53 -2.28 2.52 11.71
C GLU A 53 -1.30 3.59 12.20
N GLU A 54 -1.29 3.87 13.52
CA GLU A 54 -0.44 4.90 14.10
C GLU A 54 1.05 4.67 13.80
N LYS A 55 1.50 3.41 13.83
CA LYS A 55 2.90 3.04 13.56
C LYS A 55 3.26 3.27 12.09
N VAL A 56 2.34 2.93 11.18
CA VAL A 56 2.52 3.11 9.73
C VAL A 56 2.49 4.59 9.36
N SER A 57 1.53 5.35 9.89
CA SER A 57 1.40 6.79 9.67
C SER A 57 2.63 7.54 10.18
N ARG A 58 3.06 7.28 11.42
CA ARG A 58 4.30 7.88 11.98
C ARG A 58 5.54 7.55 11.15
N TYR A 59 5.62 6.35 10.59
CA TYR A 59 6.72 5.98 9.70
C TYR A 59 6.71 6.80 8.40
N TYR A 60 5.55 6.98 7.78
CA TYR A 60 5.43 7.80 6.58
C TYR A 60 5.76 9.27 6.86
N GLU A 61 5.28 9.82 7.98
CA GLU A 61 5.66 11.17 8.43
C GLU A 61 7.17 11.30 8.64
N HIS A 62 7.80 10.32 9.29
CA HIS A 62 9.25 10.31 9.50
C HIS A 62 10.04 10.21 8.18
N CYS A 63 9.52 9.51 7.19
CA CYS A 63 10.08 9.46 5.84
C CYS A 63 9.84 10.75 5.03
N GLY A 64 9.19 11.77 5.60
CA GLY A 64 8.92 13.05 4.95
C GLY A 64 7.70 13.04 4.03
N VAL A 65 6.84 12.03 4.12
CA VAL A 65 5.57 12.01 3.39
C VAL A 65 4.65 13.05 4.01
N LYS A 66 4.34 14.09 3.24
CA LYS A 66 3.35 15.11 3.61
C LYS A 66 2.02 14.85 2.90
N TRP A 67 0.92 15.30 3.49
CA TRP A 67 -0.44 15.10 2.96
C TRP A 67 -0.62 15.61 1.50
N TYR A 68 0.15 16.63 1.11
CA TYR A 68 0.18 17.22 -0.23
C TYR A 68 1.13 16.53 -1.23
N HIS A 69 1.84 15.46 -0.85
CA HIS A 69 2.62 14.62 -1.79
C HIS A 69 1.68 13.74 -2.65
N TYR A 70 0.84 14.40 -3.43
CA TYR A 70 0.10 13.77 -4.51
C TYR A 70 1.03 13.33 -5.64
N VAL A 71 2.11 14.10 -5.83
CA VAL A 71 3.18 13.86 -6.79
C VAL A 71 4.42 13.36 -6.02
N PRO A 72 4.92 12.15 -6.29
CA PRO A 72 6.16 11.67 -5.70
C PRO A 72 7.34 12.62 -5.99
N TYR A 73 8.25 12.82 -5.03
CA TYR A 73 9.40 13.73 -5.18
C TYR A 73 10.25 13.47 -6.43
N PHE A 74 10.30 12.22 -6.91
CA PHE A 74 11.01 11.87 -8.14
C PHE A 74 10.36 12.44 -9.40
N MET A 75 9.04 12.69 -9.42
CA MET A 75 8.36 13.34 -10.55
C MET A 75 8.64 14.84 -10.63
N VAL A 76 9.01 15.48 -9.50
CA VAL A 76 9.46 16.87 -9.48
C VAL A 76 10.89 16.99 -10.02
N LYS A 77 11.75 15.99 -9.75
CA LYS A 77 13.11 15.92 -10.28
C LYS A 77 13.20 15.42 -11.73
N ASP A 78 12.30 14.53 -12.15
CA ASP A 78 12.25 13.97 -13.50
C ASP A 78 10.80 13.81 -13.98
N PRO A 79 10.19 14.86 -14.56
CA PRO A 79 8.84 14.80 -15.09
C PRO A 79 8.70 13.87 -16.30
N PHE A 80 9.80 13.46 -16.97
CA PHE A 80 9.77 12.52 -18.09
C PHE A 80 9.63 11.05 -17.65
N PHE A 81 9.77 10.75 -16.35
CA PHE A 81 9.62 9.41 -15.81
C PHE A 81 8.21 8.82 -16.02
N LEU A 82 7.19 9.68 -16.12
CA LEU A 82 5.81 9.29 -16.47
C LEU A 82 5.69 8.64 -17.84
N PHE A 83 6.60 8.90 -18.78
CA PHE A 83 6.56 8.32 -20.13
C PHE A 83 7.27 6.95 -20.22
N ARG A 84 7.95 6.51 -19.17
CA ARG A 84 8.59 5.18 -19.16
C ARG A 84 7.53 4.09 -19.01
N LYS A 85 7.45 3.16 -19.97
CA LYS A 85 6.56 1.98 -19.92
C LYS A 85 6.67 1.18 -18.61
N THR A 86 7.84 1.17 -17.98
CA THR A 86 8.09 0.52 -16.68
C THR A 86 7.31 1.15 -15.51
N PHE A 87 6.98 2.44 -15.60
CA PHE A 87 6.16 3.12 -14.59
C PHE A 87 4.71 2.64 -14.66
N TRP A 88 4.15 2.56 -15.87
CA TRP A 88 2.78 2.08 -16.09
C TRP A 88 2.62 0.60 -15.75
N SER A 89 3.60 -0.24 -16.08
CA SER A 89 3.52 -1.66 -15.76
C SER A 89 3.55 -1.94 -14.25
N ARG A 90 4.35 -1.20 -13.49
CA ARG A 90 4.41 -1.36 -12.03
C ARG A 90 3.25 -0.69 -11.29
N THR A 91 2.70 0.40 -11.83
CA THR A 91 1.66 1.18 -11.13
C THR A 91 0.25 0.69 -11.46
N PHE A 92 -0.01 0.30 -12.71
CA PHE A 92 -1.35 -0.08 -13.20
C PHE A 92 -1.51 -1.55 -13.62
N LEU A 93 -0.41 -2.29 -13.87
CA LEU A 93 -0.43 -3.70 -14.27
C LEU A 93 0.15 -4.59 -13.16
N GLU A 94 -0.21 -4.30 -11.92
CA GLU A 94 0.21 -5.14 -10.81
C GLU A 94 -0.51 -6.50 -10.90
N GLY A 95 0.28 -7.58 -10.89
CA GLY A 95 -0.23 -8.95 -11.07
C GLY A 95 -1.25 -9.34 -9.99
N ASN A 96 -2.09 -10.32 -10.33
CA ASN A 96 -3.14 -10.82 -9.45
C ASN A 96 -2.53 -11.40 -8.16
N TYR A 97 -2.73 -10.74 -7.02
CA TYR A 97 -2.27 -11.20 -5.72
C TYR A 97 -3.38 -12.00 -5.02
N THR A 98 -3.12 -13.28 -4.82
CA THR A 98 -3.98 -14.16 -4.03
C THR A 98 -3.67 -13.97 -2.54
N PRO A 99 -4.62 -13.53 -1.72
CA PRO A 99 -4.40 -13.37 -0.29
C PRO A 99 -4.10 -14.72 0.37
N LYS A 100 -3.09 -14.74 1.24
CA LYS A 100 -2.59 -15.93 1.92
C LYS A 100 -3.48 -16.34 3.10
N PHE A 101 -4.16 -15.38 3.73
CA PHE A 101 -5.03 -15.60 4.88
C PHE A 101 -6.52 -15.38 4.56
N ASN A 102 -7.39 -16.22 5.13
CA ASN A 102 -8.83 -16.03 5.05
C ASN A 102 -9.32 -15.20 6.25
N TYR A 103 -9.27 -13.88 6.10
CA TYR A 103 -9.64 -12.93 7.15
C TYR A 103 -11.07 -13.09 7.65
N LYS A 104 -12.02 -13.53 6.81
CA LYS A 104 -13.41 -13.78 7.26
C LYS A 104 -13.47 -14.89 8.30
N LYS A 105 -12.72 -15.97 8.09
CA LYS A 105 -12.68 -17.10 9.02
C LYS A 105 -11.97 -16.70 10.32
N LEU A 106 -10.85 -15.99 10.23
CA LEU A 106 -10.10 -15.49 11.39
C LEU A 106 -10.90 -14.50 12.23
N GLN A 107 -11.66 -13.61 11.60
CA GLN A 107 -12.48 -12.63 12.31
C GLN A 107 -13.68 -13.28 13.02
N LEU A 108 -14.20 -14.39 12.48
CA LEU A 108 -15.20 -15.22 13.16
C LEU A 108 -14.61 -15.95 14.37
N GLU A 109 -13.41 -16.52 14.25
CA GLU A 109 -12.70 -17.19 15.37
C GLU A 109 -12.26 -16.22 16.47
N LEU A 110 -11.92 -14.98 16.15
CA LEU A 110 -11.60 -13.93 17.13
C LEU A 110 -12.84 -13.35 17.84
N ALA A 111 -14.02 -13.52 17.26
CA ALA A 111 -15.29 -13.01 17.79
C ALA A 111 -16.12 -14.10 18.50
N SER A 112 -15.64 -15.35 18.54
CA SER A 112 -16.24 -16.48 19.28
C SER A 112 -15.46 -16.77 20.56
#